data_AF-A0A3Q9VSM1-F1
#
_entry.id   AF-A0A3Q9VSM1-F1
#
_cell.length_a   1.000
_cell.length_b   1.000
_cell.length_c   1.000
_cell.angle_alpha   90.00
_cell.angle_beta   90.00
_cell.angle_gamma   90.00
#
_symmetry.space_group_name_H-M   'P 1'
#
loop_
_entity.id
_entity.type
_entity.pdbx_description
1 polymer ?
#
loop_
_entity_poly.entity_id
_entity_poly.type
_entity_poly.pdbx_seq_one_letter_code
_entity_poly.pdbx_strand_id
1 'polypeptide(L)'
;CFCNPGACQWFLQLSNCDIRNQYESGHICSDYNDLIEGLPTGAVRVSFGYMTRKQDVDKIISMIEECYLVSPKKRLQRMDIDNLPKALKHIPERLKPQLKEICIYPVKSCGAFKVTDSWPLTTTGFLYDRGWMIVDVAGMPITQKQQTRLCLIKPIINRHKGTMTLTFTNMKSVYVNLETVREQFDVINSSLCQSKVCDDLVSGYDCGNEVANWL
;
A
#
# COMPACT_ATOMS: atom_id res chain seq x y z
N CYS A 1 15.24 -6.84 -13.01
CA CYS A 1 16.47 -6.02 -13.00
C CYS A 1 16.36 -4.98 -14.09
N PHE A 2 15.86 -3.77 -13.78
CA PHE A 2 15.66 -2.72 -14.78
C PHE A 2 15.22 -3.33 -16.13
N CYS A 3 15.88 -2.98 -17.22
CA CYS A 3 15.61 -3.54 -18.54
C CYS A 3 16.69 -4.56 -18.98
N ASN A 4 17.38 -5.22 -18.03
CA ASN A 4 18.41 -6.24 -18.28
C ASN A 4 18.14 -7.51 -17.44
N PRO A 5 17.27 -8.42 -17.91
CA PRO A 5 16.91 -9.64 -17.18
C PRO A 5 18.09 -10.61 -17.01
N GLY A 6 19.01 -10.66 -17.99
CA GLY A 6 20.19 -11.54 -17.92
C GLY A 6 21.13 -11.20 -16.76
N ALA A 7 21.25 -9.91 -16.39
CA ALA A 7 22.00 -9.52 -15.19
C ALA A 7 21.34 -10.07 -13.91
N CYS A 8 20.02 -9.96 -13.78
CA CYS A 8 19.29 -10.56 -12.64
C CYS A 8 19.48 -12.06 -12.58
N GLN A 9 19.37 -12.71 -13.74
CA GLN A 9 19.57 -14.14 -13.85
C GLN A 9 20.93 -14.56 -13.27
N TRP A 10 21.98 -13.85 -13.67
CA TRP A 10 23.33 -14.11 -13.19
C TRP A 10 23.50 -13.82 -11.70
N PHE A 11 23.14 -12.62 -11.23
CA PHE A 11 23.40 -12.18 -9.86
C PHE A 11 22.52 -12.87 -8.81
N LEU A 12 21.29 -13.21 -9.18
CA LEU A 12 20.33 -13.89 -8.30
C LEU A 12 20.32 -15.41 -8.50
N GLN A 13 21.20 -15.92 -9.37
CA GLN A 13 21.35 -17.34 -9.70
C GLN A 13 20.02 -17.99 -10.14
N LEU A 14 19.24 -17.26 -10.93
CA LEU A 14 17.95 -17.73 -11.44
C LEU A 14 18.17 -18.69 -12.61
N SER A 15 17.34 -19.72 -12.69
CA SER A 15 17.31 -20.63 -13.83
C SER A 15 16.62 -19.99 -15.04
N ASN A 16 16.80 -20.57 -16.22
CA ASN A 16 16.05 -20.16 -17.41
C ASN A 16 14.53 -20.34 -17.21
N CYS A 17 14.11 -21.31 -16.40
CA CYS A 17 12.70 -21.51 -16.07
C CYS A 17 12.17 -20.36 -15.22
N ASP A 18 12.91 -19.92 -14.20
CA ASP A 18 12.51 -18.79 -13.35
C ASP A 18 12.34 -17.51 -14.18
N ILE A 19 13.24 -17.23 -15.12
CA ILE A 19 13.12 -16.06 -16.02
C ILE A 19 11.87 -16.17 -16.91
N ARG A 20 11.53 -17.37 -17.40
CA ARG A 20 10.28 -17.58 -18.16
C ARG A 20 9.05 -17.38 -17.28
N ASN A 21 9.04 -17.94 -16.07
CA ASN A 21 7.94 -17.77 -15.12
C ASN A 21 7.73 -16.29 -14.78
N GLN A 22 8.82 -15.53 -14.59
CA GLN A 22 8.75 -14.09 -14.37
C GLN A 22 8.09 -13.37 -15.56
N TYR A 23 8.48 -13.71 -16.78
CA TYR A 23 7.87 -13.15 -18.00
C TYR A 23 6.39 -13.51 -18.14
N GLU A 24 6.03 -14.78 -17.90
CA GLU A 24 4.65 -15.27 -17.95
C GLU A 24 3.76 -14.64 -16.86
N SER A 25 4.36 -14.32 -15.71
CA SER A 25 3.71 -13.55 -14.63
C SER A 25 3.57 -12.05 -14.96
N GLY A 26 3.97 -11.62 -16.16
CA GLY A 26 3.86 -10.24 -16.62
C GLY A 26 4.97 -9.32 -16.11
N HIS A 27 6.11 -9.85 -15.66
CA HIS A 27 7.21 -9.01 -15.17
C HIS A 27 7.80 -8.16 -16.29
N ILE A 28 7.83 -6.84 -16.09
CA ILE A 28 8.44 -5.87 -17.00
C ILE A 28 9.33 -4.87 -16.24
N CYS A 29 10.22 -4.21 -16.99
CA CYS A 29 11.08 -3.16 -16.47
C CYS A 29 10.22 -2.02 -15.87
N SER A 30 10.45 -1.71 -14.58
CA SER A 30 9.73 -0.66 -13.82
C SER A 30 8.27 -0.98 -13.47
N ASP A 31 7.89 -2.26 -13.46
CA ASP A 31 6.65 -2.66 -12.79
C ASP A 31 6.75 -2.58 -11.25
N TYR A 32 5.71 -3.07 -10.59
CA TYR A 32 5.61 -3.14 -9.13
C TYR A 32 5.81 -4.57 -8.59
N ASN A 33 6.28 -5.51 -9.43
CA ASN A 33 6.42 -6.92 -9.09
C ASN A 33 7.83 -7.18 -8.56
N ASP A 34 8.09 -6.79 -7.31
CA ASP A 34 9.42 -6.93 -6.69
C ASP A 34 9.81 -8.38 -6.36
N LEU A 35 8.81 -9.24 -6.14
CA LEU A 35 8.96 -10.65 -5.79
C LEU A 35 8.02 -11.49 -6.67
N ILE A 36 8.54 -12.56 -7.27
CA ILE A 36 7.75 -13.58 -7.98
C ILE A 36 8.08 -14.92 -7.35
N GLU A 37 7.06 -15.57 -6.77
CA GLU A 37 7.23 -16.81 -5.97
C GLU A 37 8.24 -16.67 -4.82
N GLY A 38 8.35 -15.45 -4.25
CA GLY A 38 9.31 -15.14 -3.19
C GLY A 38 10.74 -14.91 -3.70
N LEU A 39 11.01 -15.08 -4.99
CA LEU A 39 12.29 -14.74 -5.60
C LEU A 39 12.31 -13.25 -5.98
N PRO A 40 13.37 -12.51 -5.61
CA PRO A 40 13.52 -11.13 -6.05
C PRO A 40 13.69 -11.07 -7.56
N THR A 41 13.05 -10.06 -8.15
CA THR A 41 13.12 -9.79 -9.60
C THR A 41 13.86 -8.49 -9.87
N GLY A 42 14.06 -7.65 -8.85
CA GLY A 42 14.59 -6.30 -8.94
C GLY A 42 16.09 -6.17 -8.68
N ALA A 43 16.60 -4.95 -8.88
CA ALA A 43 17.93 -4.56 -8.43
C ALA A 43 17.90 -3.09 -7.99
N VAL A 44 18.68 -2.77 -6.96
CA VAL A 44 18.93 -1.39 -6.54
C VAL A 44 20.26 -0.93 -7.14
N ARG A 45 20.26 0.23 -7.81
CA ARG A 45 21.47 0.83 -8.38
C ARG A 45 21.82 2.10 -7.62
N VAL A 46 23.07 2.18 -7.16
CA VAL A 46 23.67 3.40 -6.61
C VAL A 46 24.66 3.94 -7.64
N SER A 47 24.60 5.24 -7.91
CA SER A 47 25.50 5.92 -8.86
C SER A 47 26.32 6.96 -8.12
N PHE A 48 27.63 6.98 -8.39
CA PHE A 48 28.60 7.86 -7.73
C PHE A 48 29.09 8.95 -8.67
N GLY A 49 29.16 10.18 -8.16
CA GLY A 49 29.75 11.31 -8.88
C GLY A 49 31.27 11.35 -8.74
N TYR A 50 31.92 12.18 -9.56
CA TYR A 50 33.39 12.31 -9.61
C TYR A 50 34.05 12.56 -8.25
N MET A 51 33.42 13.34 -7.36
CA MET A 51 33.97 13.69 -6.05
C MET A 51 33.75 12.61 -4.97
N THR A 52 33.13 11.48 -5.31
CA THR A 52 32.88 10.39 -4.36
C THR A 52 34.20 9.76 -3.95
N ARG A 53 34.45 9.68 -2.64
CA ARG A 53 35.62 9.00 -2.10
C ARG A 53 35.24 7.59 -1.65
N LYS A 54 36.24 6.70 -1.54
CA LYS A 54 36.03 5.34 -1.01
C LYS A 54 35.25 5.33 0.30
N GLN A 55 35.61 6.22 1.23
CA GLN A 55 34.91 6.39 2.51
C GLN A 55 33.40 6.68 2.39
N ASP A 56 32.96 7.32 1.30
CA ASP A 56 31.54 7.61 1.08
C ASP A 56 30.81 6.35 0.60
N VAL A 57 31.48 5.53 -0.23
CA VAL A 57 30.99 4.20 -0.62
C VAL A 57 30.91 3.28 0.58
N ASP A 58 31.95 3.25 1.42
CA ASP A 58 32.01 2.42 2.63
C ASP A 58 30.86 2.76 3.60
N LYS A 59 30.49 4.06 3.71
CA LYS A 59 29.32 4.49 4.50
C LYS A 59 27.99 3.96 3.94
N ILE A 60 27.83 3.93 2.62
CA ILE A 60 26.62 3.36 2.00
C ILE A 60 26.56 1.86 2.24
N ILE A 61 27.68 1.15 2.07
CA ILE A 61 27.76 -0.29 2.32
C ILE A 61 27.42 -0.59 3.79
N SER A 62 28.07 0.10 4.72
CA SER A 62 27.77 0.00 6.15
C SER A 62 26.29 0.26 6.39
N MET A 63 25.70 1.33 5.86
CA MET A 63 24.26 1.59 5.99
C MET A 63 23.40 0.42 5.51
N ILE A 64 23.71 -0.20 4.37
CA ILE A 64 22.96 -1.36 3.85
C ILE A 64 23.05 -2.55 4.81
N GLU A 65 24.26 -2.91 5.24
CA GLU A 65 24.49 -3.99 6.19
C GLU A 65 23.72 -3.75 7.48
N GLU A 66 23.81 -2.53 7.97
CA GLU A 66 23.31 -2.05 9.25
C GLU A 66 21.79 -1.91 9.30
N CYS A 67 21.17 -1.46 8.22
CA CYS A 67 19.74 -1.17 8.16
C CYS A 67 18.90 -2.32 7.56
N TYR A 68 19.50 -3.21 6.77
CA TYR A 68 18.74 -4.23 6.02
C TYR A 68 19.22 -5.66 6.25
N LEU A 69 20.51 -5.89 6.52
CA LEU A 69 21.04 -7.25 6.75
C LEU A 69 21.04 -7.66 8.23
N VAL A 70 20.85 -6.69 9.13
CA VAL A 70 20.79 -6.91 10.58
C VAL A 70 19.36 -7.28 11.01
N SER A 71 19.25 -8.20 11.98
CA SER A 71 17.95 -8.64 12.50
C SER A 71 17.10 -7.47 13.02
N PRO A 72 15.75 -7.52 12.89
CA PRO A 72 14.87 -6.46 13.37
C PRO A 72 15.15 -6.05 14.83
N LYS A 73 15.40 -7.03 15.71
CA LYS A 73 15.75 -6.79 17.12
C LYS A 73 17.02 -5.94 17.28
N LYS A 74 18.08 -6.25 16.53
CA LYS A 74 19.33 -5.48 16.55
C LYS A 74 19.18 -4.10 15.92
N ARG A 75 18.31 -3.94 14.90
CA ARG A 75 18.00 -2.62 14.33
C ARG A 75 17.27 -1.72 15.33
N LEU A 76 16.31 -2.28 16.06
CA LEU A 76 15.59 -1.55 17.10
C LEU A 76 16.51 -1.11 18.25
N GLN A 77 17.51 -1.94 18.61
CA GLN A 77 18.54 -1.59 19.60
C GLN A 77 19.44 -0.41 19.20
N ARG A 78 19.53 -0.07 17.91
CA ARG A 78 20.34 1.09 17.47
C ARG A 78 19.60 2.42 17.59
N MET A 79 18.28 2.35 17.70
CA MET A 79 17.46 3.48 18.12
C MET A 79 17.50 3.67 19.64
N ASP A 80 18.23 2.81 20.35
CA ASP A 80 18.43 2.96 21.78
C ASP A 80 19.32 4.17 22.06
N ILE A 81 18.84 4.99 22.98
CA ILE A 81 19.26 6.37 23.18
C ILE A 81 20.74 6.46 23.59
N ASP A 82 21.23 5.42 24.25
CA ASP A 82 22.57 5.38 24.85
C ASP A 82 23.70 5.46 23.81
N ASN A 83 23.42 5.02 22.57
CA ASN A 83 24.38 5.00 21.46
C ASN A 83 24.35 6.25 20.58
N LEU A 84 23.50 7.24 20.89
CA LEU A 84 23.43 8.47 20.09
C LEU A 84 24.71 9.30 20.24
N PRO A 85 25.22 9.90 19.14
CA PRO A 85 26.28 10.90 19.19
C PRO A 85 25.93 11.99 20.22
N LYS A 86 26.93 12.52 20.95
CA LYS A 86 26.70 13.53 22.01
C LYS A 86 25.85 14.72 21.54
N ALA A 87 25.98 15.12 20.28
CA ALA A 87 25.18 16.17 19.66
C ALA A 87 23.68 15.86 19.57
N LEU A 88 23.27 14.59 19.57
CA LEU A 88 21.88 14.13 19.47
C LEU A 88 21.30 13.62 20.80
N LYS A 89 22.13 13.54 21.86
CA LYS A 89 21.71 13.10 23.21
C LYS A 89 20.71 14.03 23.92
N HIS A 90 20.51 15.26 23.42
CA HIS A 90 19.49 16.19 23.94
C HIS A 90 18.14 16.09 23.19
N ILE A 91 18.08 15.29 22.12
CA ILE A 91 16.89 15.03 21.30
C ILE A 91 16.20 13.67 21.58
N PRO A 92 16.56 12.84 22.59
CA PRO A 92 16.30 11.40 22.48
C PRO A 92 14.82 11.00 22.50
N GLU A 93 13.98 11.76 23.20
CA GLU A 93 12.53 11.52 23.19
C GLU A 93 11.90 11.72 21.81
N ARG A 94 12.48 12.59 20.95
CA ARG A 94 12.05 12.74 19.55
C ARG A 94 12.58 11.66 18.62
N LEU A 95 13.57 10.86 19.05
CA LEU A 95 14.20 9.84 18.22
C LEU A 95 13.62 8.44 18.44
N LYS A 96 12.96 8.20 19.58
CA LYS A 96 12.11 7.01 19.73
C LYS A 96 10.98 7.08 18.71
N PRO A 97 10.81 6.07 17.84
CA PRO A 97 9.68 6.05 16.93
C PRO A 97 8.40 6.05 17.75
N GLN A 98 7.57 7.05 17.51
CA GLN A 98 6.24 7.13 18.08
C GLN A 98 5.23 6.95 16.97
N LEU A 99 4.24 6.08 17.21
CA LEU A 99 3.07 6.02 16.36
C LEU A 99 2.29 7.31 16.57
N LYS A 100 2.36 8.22 15.60
CA LYS A 100 1.67 9.52 15.68
C LYS A 100 0.20 9.41 15.30
N GLU A 101 -0.09 8.67 14.24
CA GLU A 101 -1.43 8.54 13.68
C GLU A 101 -1.51 7.27 12.83
N ILE A 102 -2.64 6.55 12.91
CA ILE A 102 -3.00 5.51 11.94
C ILE A 102 -4.08 6.09 11.04
N CYS A 103 -3.83 6.01 9.73
CA CYS A 103 -4.75 6.47 8.69
C CYS A 103 -5.16 5.29 7.82
N ILE A 104 -6.46 5.08 7.70
CA ILE A 104 -7.07 4.07 6.85
C ILE A 104 -7.71 4.78 5.67
N TYR A 105 -7.69 4.20 4.49
CA TYR A 105 -8.33 4.74 3.31
C TYR A 105 -9.33 3.71 2.80
N PRO A 106 -10.54 3.67 3.39
CA PRO A 106 -11.53 2.65 3.09
C PRO A 106 -11.92 2.65 1.61
N VAL A 107 -12.18 3.83 1.06
CA VAL A 107 -12.52 4.02 -0.35
C VAL A 107 -11.28 4.49 -1.10
N LYS A 108 -10.91 3.79 -2.17
CA LYS A 108 -9.83 4.16 -3.08
C LYS A 108 -10.00 5.62 -3.54
N SER A 109 -8.90 6.37 -3.56
CA SER A 109 -8.85 7.78 -3.98
C SER A 109 -9.53 8.80 -3.04
N CYS A 110 -10.20 8.37 -1.97
CA CYS A 110 -10.88 9.26 -1.02
C CYS A 110 -10.00 9.65 0.17
N GLY A 111 -10.54 10.50 1.05
CA GLY A 111 -9.86 10.97 2.25
C GLY A 111 -9.59 9.87 3.29
N ALA A 112 -8.64 10.13 4.18
CA ALA A 112 -8.28 9.20 5.24
C ALA A 112 -9.31 9.20 6.39
N PHE A 113 -9.61 8.02 6.90
CA PHE A 113 -10.20 7.79 8.22
C PHE A 113 -9.08 7.68 9.25
N LYS A 114 -9.08 8.58 10.23
CA LYS A 114 -8.09 8.62 11.31
C LYS A 114 -8.54 7.77 12.49
N VAL A 115 -7.71 6.81 12.88
CA VAL A 115 -7.98 5.95 14.03
C VAL A 115 -7.59 6.68 15.31
N THR A 116 -8.47 6.63 16.31
CA THR A 116 -8.23 7.23 17.64
C THR A 116 -7.44 6.34 18.57
N ASP A 117 -7.73 5.03 18.56
CA ASP A 117 -7.19 4.09 19.54
C ASP A 117 -6.41 2.94 18.87
N SER A 118 -7.09 1.84 18.57
CA SER A 118 -6.50 0.66 17.93
C SER A 118 -7.33 0.23 16.72
N TRP A 119 -6.69 -0.49 15.80
CA TRP A 119 -7.36 -1.03 14.63
C TRP A 119 -6.93 -2.48 14.35
N PRO A 120 -7.85 -3.37 13.92
CA PRO A 120 -7.50 -4.74 13.59
C PRO A 120 -6.60 -4.83 12.36
N LEU A 121 -5.62 -5.73 12.42
CA LEU A 121 -4.82 -6.16 11.28
C LEU A 121 -5.40 -7.46 10.70
N THR A 122 -5.44 -7.53 9.39
CA THR A 122 -5.78 -8.70 8.58
C THR A 122 -4.52 -9.19 7.86
N THR A 123 -4.64 -10.27 7.09
CA THR A 123 -3.55 -10.79 6.25
C THR A 123 -3.12 -9.81 5.16
N THR A 124 -3.97 -8.85 4.78
CA THR A 124 -3.75 -7.89 3.69
C THR A 124 -3.52 -6.46 4.15
N GLY A 125 -3.62 -6.17 5.46
CA GLY A 125 -3.39 -4.82 5.99
C GLY A 125 -4.33 -4.47 7.14
N PHE A 126 -4.69 -3.20 7.28
CA PHE A 126 -5.71 -2.81 8.25
C PHE A 126 -7.09 -3.28 7.77
N LEU A 127 -7.93 -3.75 8.70
CA LEU A 127 -9.32 -4.12 8.38
C LEU A 127 -10.02 -2.96 7.67
N TYR A 128 -10.74 -3.25 6.58
CA TYR A 128 -11.45 -2.25 5.75
C TYR A 128 -10.56 -1.28 4.96
N ASP A 129 -9.24 -1.42 4.98
CA ASP A 129 -8.37 -0.58 4.15
C ASP A 129 -8.46 -0.97 2.68
N ARG A 130 -8.75 0.00 1.81
CA ARG A 130 -8.94 -0.17 0.36
C ARG A 130 -10.01 -1.22 0.01
N GLY A 131 -11.01 -1.39 0.89
CA GLY A 131 -12.11 -2.32 0.68
C GLY A 131 -13.15 -1.86 -0.36
N TRP A 132 -13.15 -0.57 -0.73
CA TRP A 132 -14.11 0.01 -1.67
C TRP A 132 -13.43 0.85 -2.74
N MET A 133 -14.13 1.06 -3.86
CA MET A 133 -13.74 1.98 -4.91
C MET A 133 -14.97 2.59 -5.56
N ILE A 134 -14.79 3.78 -6.14
CA ILE A 134 -15.82 4.42 -6.97
C ILE A 134 -15.48 4.09 -8.42
N VAL A 135 -16.47 3.65 -9.18
CA VAL A 135 -16.33 3.31 -10.60
C VAL A 135 -17.22 4.21 -11.45
N ASP A 136 -16.87 4.38 -12.71
CA ASP A 136 -17.74 5.01 -13.69
C ASP A 136 -18.77 4.02 -14.27
N VAL A 137 -19.57 4.49 -15.22
CA VAL A 137 -20.59 3.68 -15.91
C VAL A 137 -20.01 2.51 -16.71
N ALA A 138 -18.73 2.55 -17.05
CA ALA A 138 -18.02 1.47 -17.72
C ALA A 138 -17.38 0.48 -16.73
N GLY A 139 -17.58 0.68 -15.42
CA GLY A 139 -16.97 -0.12 -14.37
C GLY A 139 -15.51 0.20 -14.11
N MET A 140 -14.96 1.29 -14.67
CA MET A 140 -13.57 1.66 -14.50
C MET A 140 -13.37 2.47 -13.22
N PRO A 141 -12.32 2.21 -12.40
CA PRO A 141 -12.10 2.95 -11.16
C PRO A 141 -11.81 4.43 -11.43
N ILE A 142 -12.55 5.31 -10.77
CA ILE A 142 -12.25 6.75 -10.80
C ILE A 142 -11.08 7.03 -9.86
N THR A 143 -10.02 7.61 -10.40
CA THR A 143 -8.79 7.88 -9.63
C THR A 143 -8.71 9.33 -9.16
N GLN A 144 -8.01 9.56 -8.05
CA GLN A 144 -7.73 10.92 -7.56
C GLN A 144 -6.96 11.78 -8.58
N LYS A 145 -6.17 11.15 -9.46
CA LYS A 145 -5.45 11.85 -10.55
C LYS A 145 -6.41 12.43 -11.59
N GLN A 146 -7.52 11.72 -11.86
CA GLN A 146 -8.57 12.18 -12.78
C GLN A 146 -9.54 13.14 -12.10
N GLN A 147 -9.97 12.83 -10.88
CA GLN A 147 -10.88 13.65 -10.09
C GLN A 147 -10.30 13.94 -8.71
N THR A 148 -9.63 15.09 -8.60
CA THR A 148 -8.94 15.50 -7.36
C THR A 148 -9.91 15.72 -6.20
N ARG A 149 -11.17 16.07 -6.47
CA ARG A 149 -12.22 16.28 -5.45
C ARG A 149 -12.55 15.03 -4.65
N LEU A 150 -12.20 13.82 -5.12
CA LEU A 150 -12.42 12.58 -4.38
C LEU A 150 -11.77 12.62 -2.99
N CYS A 151 -10.64 13.30 -2.82
CA CYS A 151 -9.97 13.39 -1.51
C CYS A 151 -10.76 14.21 -0.46
N LEU A 152 -11.78 14.95 -0.88
CA LEU A 152 -12.68 15.69 0.01
C LEU A 152 -13.81 14.81 0.54
N ILE A 153 -14.07 13.66 -0.10
CA ILE A 153 -14.97 12.64 0.44
C ILE A 153 -14.26 11.99 1.62
N LYS A 154 -14.81 12.14 2.82
CA LYS A 154 -14.25 11.61 4.07
C LYS A 154 -15.09 10.42 4.54
N PRO A 155 -14.57 9.19 4.44
CA PRO A 155 -15.17 8.01 5.03
C PRO A 155 -14.94 7.96 6.55
N ILE A 156 -15.96 7.52 7.28
CA ILE A 156 -15.94 7.34 8.73
C ILE A 156 -16.49 5.96 9.04
N ILE A 157 -15.66 5.07 9.58
CA ILE A 157 -16.07 3.69 9.89
C ILE A 157 -16.61 3.62 11.31
N ASN A 158 -17.82 3.08 11.46
CA ASN A 158 -18.39 2.69 12.75
C ASN A 158 -18.56 1.16 12.80
N ARG A 159 -17.60 0.50 13.45
CA ARG A 159 -17.59 -0.96 13.58
C ARG A 159 -18.73 -1.50 14.44
N HIS A 160 -19.15 -0.78 15.47
CA HIS A 160 -20.25 -1.21 16.35
C HIS A 160 -21.61 -1.18 15.65
N LYS A 161 -21.80 -0.22 14.74
CA LYS A 161 -23.01 -0.11 13.92
C LYS A 161 -22.97 -0.94 12.64
N GLY A 162 -21.80 -1.48 12.27
CA GLY A 162 -21.62 -2.16 10.99
C GLY A 162 -21.75 -1.23 9.78
N THR A 163 -21.45 0.07 9.92
CA THR A 163 -21.67 1.06 8.85
C THR A 163 -20.45 1.95 8.62
N MET A 164 -20.18 2.28 7.36
CA MET A 164 -19.30 3.36 6.94
C MET A 164 -20.15 4.57 6.51
N THR A 165 -19.88 5.74 7.07
CA THR A 165 -20.52 6.99 6.65
C THR A 165 -19.59 7.75 5.70
N LEU A 166 -20.08 8.15 4.53
CA LEU A 166 -19.38 9.04 3.62
C LEU A 166 -19.85 10.48 3.84
N THR A 167 -18.90 11.40 3.92
CA THR A 167 -19.17 12.82 4.13
C THR A 167 -18.46 13.66 3.07
N PHE A 168 -19.11 14.74 2.64
CA PHE A 168 -18.55 15.73 1.72
C PHE A 168 -19.03 17.12 2.17
N THR A 169 -18.24 18.16 1.93
CA THR A 169 -18.54 19.52 2.38
C THR A 169 -19.90 19.99 1.85
N ASN A 170 -20.77 20.47 2.74
CA ASN A 170 -22.12 20.97 2.44
C ASN A 170 -23.09 19.94 1.86
N MET A 171 -22.83 18.64 2.03
CA MET A 171 -23.74 17.57 1.62
C MET A 171 -24.22 16.78 2.84
N LYS A 172 -25.47 16.30 2.81
CA LYS A 172 -25.94 15.31 3.78
C LYS A 172 -25.11 14.04 3.62
N SER A 173 -24.75 13.40 4.72
CA SER A 173 -23.95 12.17 4.68
C SER A 173 -24.77 10.98 4.15
N VAL A 174 -24.08 10.03 3.53
CA VAL A 174 -24.65 8.75 3.08
C VAL A 174 -24.00 7.59 3.83
N TYR A 175 -24.69 6.45 3.94
CA TYR A 175 -24.24 5.28 4.68
C TYR A 175 -24.01 4.10 3.75
N VAL A 176 -22.97 3.33 4.03
CA VAL A 176 -22.60 2.08 3.36
C VAL A 176 -22.52 1.00 4.43
N ASN A 177 -23.15 -0.15 4.20
CA ASN A 177 -23.05 -1.28 5.13
C ASN A 177 -21.64 -1.92 5.02
N LEU A 178 -21.00 -2.18 6.17
CA LEU A 178 -19.71 -2.87 6.23
C LEU A 178 -19.84 -4.38 6.07
N GLU A 179 -20.99 -4.94 6.43
CA GLU A 179 -21.31 -6.35 6.33
C GLU A 179 -22.26 -6.55 5.14
N THR A 180 -21.73 -7.09 4.05
CA THR A 180 -22.58 -7.54 2.94
C THR A 180 -23.42 -8.70 3.45
N VAL A 181 -24.73 -8.50 3.57
CA VAL A 181 -25.68 -9.55 3.95
C VAL A 181 -25.53 -10.68 2.92
N ARG A 182 -24.95 -11.81 3.35
CA ARG A 182 -24.89 -13.06 2.58
C ARG A 182 -26.25 -13.74 2.59
N GLU A 183 -27.33 -13.02 2.28
CA GLU A 183 -28.59 -13.70 2.07
C GLU A 183 -28.45 -14.51 0.78
N GLN A 184 -28.83 -15.79 0.87
CA GLN A 184 -28.98 -16.74 -0.23
C GLN A 184 -30.11 -16.29 -1.17
N PHE A 185 -30.06 -15.05 -1.65
CA PHE A 185 -30.82 -14.63 -2.82
C PHE A 185 -29.97 -14.95 -4.03
N ASP A 186 -30.63 -15.52 -5.03
CA ASP A 186 -30.10 -15.87 -6.33
C ASP A 186 -29.03 -14.86 -6.78
N VAL A 187 -27.97 -15.38 -7.40
CA VAL A 187 -26.82 -14.66 -8.02
C VAL A 187 -27.26 -13.69 -9.15
N ILE A 188 -28.55 -13.35 -9.19
CA ILE A 188 -29.22 -12.48 -10.12
C ILE A 188 -29.75 -11.29 -9.31
N ASN A 189 -28.88 -10.29 -9.07
CA ASN A 189 -29.20 -8.85 -8.95
C ASN A 189 -28.27 -8.04 -8.02
N SER A 190 -27.31 -8.64 -7.31
CA SER A 190 -26.11 -7.86 -6.95
C SER A 190 -25.28 -7.76 -8.22
N SER A 191 -25.35 -6.63 -8.93
CA SER A 191 -24.56 -6.40 -10.14
C SER A 191 -23.08 -6.59 -9.80
N LEU A 192 -22.54 -7.75 -10.17
CA LEU A 192 -21.11 -8.03 -10.02
C LEU A 192 -20.38 -7.07 -10.95
N CYS A 193 -19.90 -5.94 -10.44
CA CYS A 193 -19.15 -4.99 -11.24
C CYS A 193 -17.77 -5.59 -11.52
N GLN A 194 -17.51 -5.95 -12.76
CA GLN A 194 -16.16 -6.26 -13.22
C GLN A 194 -15.42 -4.94 -13.42
N SER A 195 -14.35 -4.74 -12.67
CA SER A 195 -13.49 -3.58 -12.79
C SER A 195 -12.05 -4.01 -13.05
N LYS A 196 -11.24 -3.11 -13.60
CA LYS A 196 -9.83 -3.35 -13.88
C LYS A 196 -8.97 -2.50 -12.94
N VAL A 197 -8.20 -3.14 -12.08
CA VAL A 197 -7.26 -2.49 -11.16
C VAL A 197 -5.86 -3.00 -11.45
N CYS A 198 -4.96 -2.11 -11.90
CA CYS A 198 -3.56 -2.48 -12.21
C CYS A 198 -3.43 -3.70 -13.13
N ASP A 199 -4.28 -3.76 -14.15
CA ASP A 199 -4.41 -4.85 -15.11
C ASP A 199 -5.15 -6.12 -14.68
N ASP A 200 -5.47 -6.24 -13.40
CA ASP A 200 -6.27 -7.36 -12.87
C ASP A 200 -7.77 -7.09 -12.91
N LEU A 201 -8.53 -8.11 -13.31
CA LEU A 201 -9.99 -8.12 -13.21
C LEU A 201 -10.41 -8.39 -11.76
N VAL A 202 -11.11 -7.44 -11.17
CA VAL A 202 -11.68 -7.55 -9.82
C VAL A 202 -13.20 -7.52 -9.89
N SER A 203 -13.84 -8.36 -9.08
CA SER A 203 -15.28 -8.32 -8.86
C SER A 203 -15.61 -7.54 -7.59
N GLY A 204 -16.69 -6.77 -7.63
CA GLY A 204 -17.19 -6.02 -6.48
C GLY A 204 -18.71 -6.14 -6.34
N TYR A 205 -19.20 -5.75 -5.16
CA TYR A 205 -20.63 -5.60 -4.88
C TYR A 205 -21.01 -4.13 -5.00
N ASP A 206 -22.11 -3.84 -5.69
CA ASP A 206 -22.69 -2.51 -5.70
C ASP A 206 -23.15 -2.11 -4.29
N CYS A 207 -22.79 -0.88 -3.89
CA CYS A 207 -23.16 -0.29 -2.60
C CYS A 207 -24.57 0.34 -2.63
N GLY A 208 -25.25 0.31 -3.77
CA GLY A 208 -26.65 0.67 -3.94
C GLY A 208 -26.88 2.08 -4.48
N ASN A 209 -28.08 2.28 -5.03
CA ASN A 209 -28.45 3.51 -5.73
C ASN A 209 -28.39 4.77 -4.87
N GLU A 210 -28.57 4.67 -3.55
CA GLU A 210 -28.46 5.83 -2.65
C GLU A 210 -27.04 6.40 -2.65
N VAL A 211 -26.03 5.53 -2.59
CA VAL A 211 -24.61 5.92 -2.61
C VAL A 211 -24.24 6.40 -4.01
N ALA A 212 -24.72 5.73 -5.06
CA ALA A 212 -24.47 6.14 -6.44
C ALA A 212 -25.03 7.54 -6.76
N ASN A 213 -26.25 7.85 -6.30
CA ASN A 213 -26.86 9.17 -6.48
C ASN A 213 -26.22 10.27 -5.62
N TRP A 214 -25.52 9.89 -4.55
CA TRP A 214 -24.81 10.83 -3.68
C TRP A 214 -23.47 11.29 -4.27
N LEU A 215 -22.81 10.42 -5.06
CA LEU A 215 -21.51 10.66 -5.70
C LEU A 215 -21.61 11.60 -6.90
#